data_AF-A0A974E093-F1
#
_entry.id   AF-A0A974E093-F1
#
_cell.length_a   1.000
_cell.length_b   1.000
_cell.length_c   1.000
_cell.angle_alpha   90.00
_cell.angle_beta   90.00
_cell.angle_gamma   90.00
#
_symmetry.space_group_name_H-M   'P 1'
#
loop_
_entity.id
_entity.type
_entity.pdbx_description
1 polymer ?
#
loop_
_entity_poly.entity_id
_entity_poly.type
_entity_poly.pdbx_seq_one_letter_code
_entity_poly.pdbx_strand_id
1 'polypeptide(L)'
;CLFLPSLAPHNAPTSNAVTTGLIDGAVLSGIGTGERLFPPPSGLTYSTWFCIEHLSSPPNNHPVRLLTIVRRANSSEQHFVCLNIVLSAKDKSLIVSTKEELLQNYVDDFSEESSFYEILPCCARFRCSDLIMEGQWHHLVLVMSKGMLKNSTAVLYIDGQLVSTVKLHYVHSTPGGSGSTNPPMVSTVYAYIGTPPAQRQLSCLVWRLGPSHFLEEVLTSASVGIIYELGPNYVGSFQAVCTPCKDSKSEIGSLSLVSLVPEEKVSFGLYALSVSSLTIARIRKVYNKLDSKAIAKQLSISSHENATPVKLLHNSAGHLNGPARTIGAALIGYL
;
A
#
# COMPACT_ATOMS: atom_id res chain seq x y z
N CYS A 1 0.07 14.18 -2.58
CA CYS A 1 -0.11 12.92 -1.81
C CYS A 1 -1.22 12.12 -2.47
N LEU A 2 -1.13 10.79 -2.50
CA LEU A 2 -2.19 9.91 -2.99
C LEU A 2 -2.94 9.31 -1.81
N PHE A 3 -4.27 9.24 -1.88
CA PHE A 3 -5.14 8.62 -0.90
C PHE A 3 -5.91 7.45 -1.53
N LEU A 4 -5.75 6.26 -0.99
CA LEU A 4 -6.41 5.03 -1.43
C LEU A 4 -7.54 4.69 -0.45
N PRO A 5 -8.82 4.97 -0.78
CA PRO A 5 -9.93 4.52 0.04
C PRO A 5 -10.09 3.00 -0.04
N SER A 6 -10.64 2.40 1.01
CA SER A 6 -11.08 0.99 1.01
C SER A 6 -10.04 0.00 0.47
N LEU A 7 -8.86 -0.01 1.10
CA LEU A 7 -7.80 -0.96 0.81
C LEU A 7 -8.22 -2.41 1.13
N ALA A 8 -9.10 -2.57 2.11
CA ALA A 8 -9.70 -3.84 2.51
C ALA A 8 -11.23 -3.67 2.57
N PRO A 9 -11.95 -3.78 1.42
CA PRO A 9 -13.40 -3.65 1.41
C PRO A 9 -14.08 -4.77 2.18
N HIS A 10 -15.21 -4.45 2.80
CA HIS A 10 -16.02 -5.39 3.58
C HIS A 10 -17.43 -5.49 3.03
N ASN A 11 -18.05 -6.64 3.30
CA ASN A 11 -19.45 -6.88 2.97
C ASN A 11 -20.37 -5.94 3.74
N ALA A 12 -21.55 -5.69 3.17
CA ALA A 12 -22.61 -5.03 3.92
C ALA A 12 -23.01 -5.88 5.13
N PRO A 13 -23.22 -5.29 6.32
CA PRO A 13 -23.70 -6.04 7.47
C PRO A 13 -25.06 -6.67 7.14
N THR A 14 -25.19 -7.96 7.42
CA THR A 14 -26.42 -8.74 7.24
C THR A 14 -27.43 -8.38 8.34
N SER A 15 -27.98 -7.15 8.33
CA SER A 15 -29.13 -6.84 9.18
C SER A 15 -30.43 -7.17 8.44
N ASN A 16 -31.29 -7.96 9.07
CA ASN A 16 -32.62 -8.43 8.65
C ASN A 16 -33.52 -7.39 7.96
N ALA A 17 -33.29 -7.06 6.69
CA ALA A 17 -34.19 -6.27 5.89
C ALA A 17 -34.45 -6.95 4.54
N VAL A 18 -35.60 -7.61 4.48
CA VAL A 18 -36.35 -7.84 3.24
C VAL A 18 -36.55 -6.47 2.60
N THR A 19 -35.74 -6.10 1.61
CA THR A 19 -36.07 -5.13 0.55
C THR A 19 -34.94 -5.02 -0.46
N THR A 20 -35.26 -5.40 -1.70
CA THR A 20 -34.57 -5.07 -2.97
C THR A 20 -33.15 -5.61 -3.18
N GLY A 21 -33.07 -6.81 -3.78
CA GLY A 21 -32.16 -7.11 -4.88
C GLY A 21 -30.64 -6.98 -4.67
N LEU A 22 -30.15 -6.98 -3.42
CA LEU A 22 -28.72 -7.05 -3.14
C LEU A 22 -28.19 -8.40 -3.62
N ILE A 23 -27.44 -8.36 -4.71
CA ILE A 23 -26.57 -9.43 -5.22
C ILE A 23 -25.72 -9.97 -4.06
N ASP A 24 -25.71 -11.29 -3.91
CA ASP A 24 -24.93 -11.99 -2.90
C ASP A 24 -23.45 -11.59 -3.02
N GLY A 25 -22.81 -11.18 -1.91
CA GLY A 25 -21.42 -10.70 -1.90
C GLY A 25 -21.17 -9.24 -2.32
N ALA A 26 -22.20 -8.38 -2.33
CA ALA A 26 -22.02 -6.94 -2.58
C ALA A 26 -21.26 -6.23 -1.44
N VAL A 27 -20.20 -5.48 -1.80
CA VAL A 27 -19.43 -4.64 -0.88
C VAL A 27 -19.96 -3.21 -0.81
N LEU A 28 -19.82 -2.56 0.34
CA LEU A 28 -20.29 -1.17 0.54
C LEU A 28 -19.34 -0.10 -0.05
N SER A 29 -18.10 -0.48 -0.34
CA SER A 29 -17.02 0.39 -0.80
C SER A 29 -16.02 -0.41 -1.65
N GLY A 30 -15.12 0.25 -2.36
CA GLY A 30 -14.25 -0.42 -3.33
C GLY A 30 -14.97 -0.78 -4.63
N ILE A 31 -14.36 -1.69 -5.39
CA ILE A 31 -14.84 -2.26 -6.65
C ILE A 31 -14.69 -3.78 -6.62
N GLY A 32 -15.67 -4.50 -7.17
CA GLY A 32 -15.71 -5.97 -7.18
C GLY A 32 -16.70 -6.53 -6.15
N THR A 33 -16.53 -7.79 -5.78
CA THR A 33 -17.43 -8.53 -4.88
C THR A 33 -16.63 -9.26 -3.81
N GLY A 34 -17.25 -9.53 -2.66
CA GLY A 34 -16.64 -10.24 -1.55
C GLY A 34 -15.68 -9.38 -0.72
N GLU A 35 -15.56 -9.74 0.55
CA GLU A 35 -14.69 -9.06 1.49
C GLU A 35 -13.21 -9.36 1.24
N ARG A 36 -12.35 -8.39 1.55
CA ARG A 36 -10.90 -8.52 1.53
C ARG A 36 -10.38 -8.30 2.94
N LEU A 37 -9.65 -9.27 3.46
CA LEU A 37 -9.14 -9.23 4.83
C LEU A 37 -7.85 -8.43 4.91
N PHE A 38 -7.72 -7.64 5.98
CA PHE A 38 -6.47 -6.99 6.32
C PHE A 38 -6.17 -7.15 7.82
N PRO A 39 -4.91 -7.45 8.19
CA PRO A 39 -3.79 -7.71 7.29
C PRO A 39 -3.88 -9.10 6.64
N PRO A 40 -3.26 -9.31 5.45
CA PRO A 40 -3.30 -10.60 4.77
C PRO A 40 -2.77 -11.75 5.66
N PRO A 41 -3.47 -12.90 5.74
CA PRO A 41 -3.17 -13.96 6.71
C PRO A 41 -1.86 -14.71 6.43
N SER A 42 -1.37 -14.71 5.19
CA SER A 42 -0.14 -15.39 4.80
C SER A 42 1.09 -14.47 4.79
N GLY A 43 0.89 -13.16 4.93
CA GLY A 43 1.91 -12.16 4.63
C GLY A 43 1.54 -11.31 3.42
N LEU A 44 2.35 -10.30 3.16
CA LEU A 44 2.14 -9.32 2.09
C LEU A 44 3.47 -8.97 1.41
N THR A 45 3.38 -8.42 0.21
CA THR A 45 4.50 -7.79 -0.49
C THR A 45 4.08 -6.41 -0.99
N TYR A 46 4.88 -5.39 -0.69
CA TYR A 46 4.76 -4.07 -1.31
C TYR A 46 5.93 -3.86 -2.27
N SER A 47 5.63 -3.69 -3.55
CA SER A 47 6.60 -3.44 -4.61
C SER A 47 6.36 -2.03 -5.13
N THR A 48 7.38 -1.18 -5.21
CA THR A 48 7.24 0.15 -5.79
C THR A 48 8.51 0.62 -6.47
N TRP A 49 8.36 1.25 -7.62
CA TRP A 49 9.39 2.10 -8.20
C TRP A 49 9.29 3.51 -7.63
N PHE A 50 10.42 4.15 -7.38
CA PHE A 50 10.50 5.54 -6.95
C PHE A 50 11.77 6.19 -7.48
N CYS A 51 11.73 7.50 -7.66
CA CYS A 51 12.89 8.31 -8.03
C CYS A 51 12.92 9.55 -7.16
N ILE A 52 14.03 9.78 -6.46
CA ILE A 52 14.18 10.96 -5.60
C ILE A 52 14.97 11.99 -6.40
N GLU A 53 14.36 13.13 -6.69
CA GLU A 53 15.08 14.22 -7.39
C GLU A 53 15.90 15.03 -6.40
N HIS A 54 15.29 15.36 -5.26
CA HIS A 54 15.90 16.16 -4.20
C HIS A 54 15.41 15.67 -2.85
N LEU A 55 16.30 15.19 -1.99
CA LEU A 55 15.98 14.94 -0.59
C LEU A 55 15.76 16.26 0.16
N SER A 56 15.00 16.17 1.24
CA SER A 56 14.94 17.28 2.20
C SER A 56 16.25 17.36 3.00
N SER A 57 16.56 18.56 3.48
CA SER A 57 17.77 18.84 4.25
C SER A 57 17.44 19.43 5.63
N PRO A 58 18.38 19.37 6.60
CA PRO A 58 18.21 20.04 7.89
C PRO A 58 17.87 21.53 7.72
N PRO A 59 17.04 22.11 8.62
CA PRO A 59 16.47 21.49 9.82
C PRO A 59 15.22 20.63 9.56
N ASN A 60 14.63 20.70 8.37
CA ASN A 60 13.34 20.05 8.05
C ASN A 60 13.56 18.77 7.24
N ASN A 61 14.02 17.71 7.90
CA ASN A 61 14.25 16.38 7.32
C ASN A 61 12.94 15.64 7.01
N HIS A 62 12.12 16.19 6.12
CA HIS A 62 10.88 15.58 5.67
C HIS A 62 11.15 14.25 4.96
N PRO A 63 10.59 13.13 5.43
CA PRO A 63 10.91 11.84 4.87
C PRO A 63 10.10 11.54 3.59
N VAL A 64 10.57 10.60 2.79
CA VAL A 64 9.80 10.05 1.67
C VAL A 64 8.89 8.95 2.21
N ARG A 65 7.58 9.22 2.25
CA ARG A 65 6.57 8.23 2.70
C ARG A 65 6.11 7.39 1.53
N LEU A 66 6.63 6.16 1.44
CA LEU A 66 6.34 5.25 0.34
C LEU A 66 5.00 4.55 0.50
N LEU A 67 4.58 4.25 1.72
CA LEU A 67 3.25 3.70 2.02
C LEU A 67 2.90 3.92 3.49
N THR A 68 1.71 4.43 3.77
CA THR A 68 1.13 4.50 5.12
C THR A 68 -0.25 3.89 5.10
N ILE A 69 -0.44 2.73 5.73
CA ILE A 69 -1.74 2.09 5.89
C ILE A 69 -2.34 2.49 7.23
N VAL A 70 -3.60 2.89 7.18
CA VAL A 70 -4.36 3.37 8.33
C VAL A 70 -5.63 2.55 8.45
N ARG A 71 -5.95 2.17 9.69
CA ARG A 71 -7.21 1.54 10.04
C ARG A 71 -8.00 2.39 11.01
N ARG A 72 -9.33 2.38 10.86
CA ARG A 72 -10.26 3.10 11.74
C ARG A 72 -10.78 2.16 12.82
N ALA A 73 -10.58 2.52 14.09
CA ALA A 73 -11.17 1.79 15.20
C ALA A 73 -12.65 2.15 15.33
N ASN A 74 -13.56 1.17 15.20
CA ASN A 74 -15.00 1.43 15.21
C ASN A 74 -15.52 1.96 16.55
N SER A 75 -14.90 1.57 17.67
CA SER A 75 -15.34 1.97 19.01
C SER A 75 -15.00 3.42 19.35
N SER A 76 -13.87 3.93 18.87
CA SER A 76 -13.36 5.27 19.23
C SER A 76 -13.38 6.27 18.07
N GLU A 77 -13.70 5.83 16.87
CA GLU A 77 -13.61 6.62 15.63
C GLU A 77 -12.22 7.18 15.33
N GLN A 78 -11.20 6.69 16.04
CA GLN A 78 -9.82 7.07 15.87
C GLN A 78 -9.18 6.33 14.70
N HIS A 79 -8.18 6.97 14.11
CA HIS A 79 -7.42 6.46 12.98
C HIS A 79 -6.01 6.09 13.42
N PHE A 80 -5.65 4.82 13.28
CA PHE A 80 -4.35 4.29 13.67
C PHE A 80 -3.55 3.91 12.44
N VAL A 81 -2.34 4.44 12.32
CA VAL A 81 -1.33 3.93 11.40
C VAL A 81 -0.98 2.52 11.88
N CYS A 82 -1.10 1.53 11.00
CA CYS A 82 -0.84 0.12 11.33
C CYS A 82 0.24 -0.52 10.46
N LEU A 83 0.63 0.12 9.35
CA LEU A 83 1.85 -0.16 8.60
C LEU A 83 2.38 1.15 8.02
N ASN A 84 3.66 1.42 8.19
CA ASN A 84 4.33 2.57 7.61
C ASN A 84 5.66 2.15 6.97
N ILE A 85 5.94 2.63 5.76
CA ILE A 85 7.16 2.39 5.00
C ILE A 85 7.70 3.75 4.57
N VAL A 86 8.84 4.13 5.13
CA VAL A 86 9.39 5.49 5.04
C VAL A 86 10.87 5.44 4.76
N LEU A 87 11.35 6.26 3.82
CA LEU A 87 12.77 6.51 3.64
C LEU A 87 13.16 7.80 4.37
N SER A 88 14.09 7.66 5.32
CA SER A 88 14.65 8.77 6.08
C SER A 88 15.47 9.68 5.18
N ALA A 89 15.20 10.99 5.23
CA ALA A 89 16.02 11.97 4.52
C ALA A 89 17.39 12.21 5.20
N LYS A 90 17.50 11.88 6.50
CA LYS A 90 18.71 12.14 7.31
C LYS A 90 19.88 11.26 6.88
N ASP A 91 19.61 9.98 6.63
CA ASP A 91 20.62 8.94 6.43
C ASP A 91 20.22 7.93 5.34
N LYS A 92 19.15 8.20 4.58
CA LYS A 92 18.65 7.32 3.50
C LYS A 92 18.37 5.89 3.95
N SER A 93 18.10 5.66 5.25
CA SER A 93 17.67 4.36 5.73
C SER A 93 16.18 4.16 5.46
N LEU A 94 15.79 2.96 5.07
CA LEU A 94 14.38 2.59 5.00
C LEU A 94 13.89 2.14 6.37
N ILE A 95 12.73 2.64 6.80
CA ILE A 95 12.11 2.34 8.07
C ILE A 95 10.73 1.73 7.80
N VAL A 96 10.48 0.60 8.45
CA VAL A 96 9.22 -0.14 8.39
C VAL A 96 8.67 -0.25 9.80
N SER A 97 7.45 0.22 10.03
CA SER A 97 6.78 0.13 11.33
C SER A 97 5.41 -0.52 11.22
N THR A 98 5.15 -1.51 12.06
CA THR A 98 3.83 -2.13 12.32
C THR A 98 3.26 -1.68 13.67
N LYS A 99 3.94 -0.77 14.38
CA LYS A 99 3.47 -0.19 15.63
C LYS A 99 2.23 0.64 15.37
N GLU A 100 1.19 0.40 16.16
CA GLU A 100 -0.04 1.16 16.09
C GLU A 100 0.06 2.51 16.78
N GLU A 101 -0.15 3.57 16.01
CA GLU A 101 -0.07 4.93 16.52
C GLU A 101 -1.16 5.80 15.90
N LEU A 102 -1.70 6.74 16.69
CA LEU A 102 -2.73 7.67 16.23
C LEU A 102 -2.18 8.54 15.09
N LEU A 103 -2.88 8.58 13.96
CA LEU A 103 -2.48 9.35 12.78
C LEU A 103 -2.22 10.83 13.10
N GLN A 104 -3.00 11.42 14.01
CA GLN A 104 -2.91 12.84 14.37
C GLN A 104 -1.63 13.18 15.15
N ASN A 105 -1.10 12.22 15.91
CA ASN A 105 0.07 12.40 16.77
C ASN A 105 1.30 11.66 16.21
N TYR A 106 1.19 11.12 15.00
CA TYR A 106 2.24 10.32 14.41
C TYR A 106 3.40 11.23 14.00
N VAL A 107 4.52 11.08 14.69
CA VAL A 107 5.79 11.78 14.42
C VAL A 107 6.81 10.75 13.97
N ASP A 108 7.61 11.09 12.96
CA ASP A 108 8.73 10.25 12.52
C ASP A 108 9.92 10.37 13.48
N ASP A 109 9.74 9.96 14.73
CA ASP A 109 10.83 9.88 15.70
C ASP A 109 11.51 8.51 15.60
N PHE A 110 12.38 8.39 14.59
CA PHE A 110 13.23 7.22 14.39
C PHE A 110 14.69 7.56 14.73
N SER A 111 14.89 8.37 15.78
CA SER A 111 16.20 8.80 16.26
C SER A 111 17.07 7.61 16.69
N GLU A 112 18.39 7.77 16.56
CA GLU A 112 19.37 6.73 16.93
C GLU A 112 19.34 6.43 18.45
N GLU A 113 18.96 7.39 19.29
CA GLU A 113 18.79 7.19 20.74
C GLU A 113 17.64 6.24 21.06
N SER A 114 16.57 6.25 20.24
CA SER A 114 15.48 5.28 20.32
C SER A 114 15.87 3.88 19.79
N SER A 115 17.04 3.78 19.14
CA SER A 115 17.60 2.55 18.55
C SER A 115 18.70 1.89 19.40
N PHE A 116 19.00 2.42 20.59
CA PHE A 116 19.94 1.81 21.55
C PHE A 116 19.46 0.43 22.06
N TYR A 117 18.16 0.15 21.92
CA TYR A 117 17.63 -1.20 21.84
C TYR A 117 17.46 -1.50 20.35
N GLU A 118 18.11 -2.53 19.81
CA GLU A 118 17.92 -2.99 18.43
C GLU A 118 16.41 -3.08 18.13
N ILE A 119 15.93 -2.03 17.48
CA ILE A 119 14.57 -1.63 17.11
C ILE A 119 13.46 -2.60 17.56
N LEU A 120 12.58 -2.09 18.44
CA LEU A 120 11.41 -2.78 19.00
C LEU A 120 10.78 -3.74 17.99
N PRO A 121 10.22 -4.88 18.41
CA PRO A 121 9.82 -5.94 17.48
C PRO A 121 8.69 -5.52 16.52
N CYS A 122 8.10 -4.32 16.62
CA CYS A 122 7.16 -3.75 15.64
C CYS A 122 7.76 -2.66 14.74
N CYS A 123 9.07 -2.42 14.76
CA CYS A 123 9.74 -1.48 13.87
C CYS A 123 11.05 -2.09 13.35
N ALA A 124 11.48 -1.71 12.15
CA ALA A 124 12.72 -2.15 11.53
C ALA A 124 13.34 -1.01 10.74
N ARG A 125 14.68 -0.88 10.79
CA ARG A 125 15.46 0.06 9.99
C ARG A 125 16.44 -0.74 9.15
N PHE A 126 16.41 -0.51 7.85
CA PHE A 126 17.29 -1.10 6.87
C PHE A 126 18.29 -0.04 6.42
N ARG A 127 19.58 -0.35 6.56
CA ARG A 127 20.64 0.48 6.02
C ARG A 127 20.75 0.21 4.52
N CYS A 128 20.36 1.19 3.73
CA CYS A 128 20.37 1.12 2.26
C CYS A 128 20.82 2.43 1.62
N SER A 129 21.56 3.26 2.36
CA SER A 129 22.02 4.58 1.91
C SER A 129 22.83 4.53 0.62
N ASP A 130 23.67 3.51 0.50
CA ASP A 130 24.63 3.36 -0.59
C ASP A 130 23.98 2.77 -1.84
N LEU A 131 22.73 2.30 -1.73
CA LEU A 131 21.95 1.71 -2.81
C LEU A 131 21.00 2.72 -3.46
N ILE A 132 20.74 3.87 -2.81
CA ILE A 132 19.74 4.85 -3.26
C ILE A 132 20.42 6.15 -3.65
N MET A 133 20.38 6.44 -4.95
CA MET A 133 20.92 7.64 -5.58
C MET A 133 19.82 8.61 -5.99
N GLU A 134 20.07 9.90 -5.84
CA GLU A 134 19.17 10.93 -6.38
C GLU A 134 19.24 10.96 -7.91
N GLY A 135 18.13 11.30 -8.56
CA GLY A 135 17.96 11.33 -10.01
C GLY A 135 17.83 9.95 -10.67
N GLN A 136 17.81 8.86 -9.90
CA GLN A 136 17.68 7.49 -10.42
C GLN A 136 16.39 6.80 -9.96
N TRP A 137 15.86 5.96 -10.85
CA TRP A 137 14.77 5.05 -10.52
C TRP A 137 15.32 3.86 -9.76
N HIS A 138 14.77 3.63 -8.58
CA HIS A 138 15.03 2.44 -7.77
C HIS A 138 13.75 1.64 -7.58
N HIS A 139 13.90 0.32 -7.54
CA HIS A 139 12.83 -0.61 -7.24
C HIS A 139 12.96 -1.10 -5.81
N LEU A 140 11.95 -0.84 -4.99
CA LEU A 140 11.87 -1.33 -3.62
C LEU A 140 10.84 -2.45 -3.55
N VAL A 141 11.22 -3.57 -2.93
CA VAL A 141 10.28 -4.61 -2.54
C VAL A 141 10.43 -4.93 -1.06
N LEU A 142 9.36 -4.70 -0.32
CA LEU A 142 9.21 -5.16 1.07
C LEU A 142 8.34 -6.41 1.08
N VAL A 143 8.91 -7.54 1.50
CA VAL A 143 8.19 -8.80 1.70
C VAL A 143 8.02 -9.02 3.21
N MET A 144 6.78 -9.10 3.68
CA MET A 144 6.47 -9.40 5.09
C MET A 144 5.79 -10.75 5.20
N SER A 145 6.40 -11.70 5.92
CA SER A 145 5.81 -13.02 6.15
C SER A 145 5.18 -13.11 7.53
N LYS A 146 3.94 -13.61 7.61
CA LYS A 146 3.28 -13.86 8.90
C LYS A 146 3.64 -15.26 9.38
N GLY A 147 4.44 -15.33 10.43
CA GLY A 147 4.72 -16.59 11.11
C GLY A 147 3.57 -16.98 12.05
N MET A 148 3.06 -18.21 11.93
CA MET A 148 2.09 -18.77 12.89
C MET A 148 2.80 -19.38 14.11
N LEU A 149 3.85 -20.17 13.87
CA LEU A 149 4.66 -20.86 14.89
C LEU A 149 6.08 -20.29 15.01
N LYS A 150 6.51 -19.51 14.02
CA LYS A 150 7.81 -18.82 13.97
C LYS A 150 7.56 -17.31 14.08
N ASN A 151 8.61 -16.56 14.36
CA ASN A 151 8.54 -15.10 14.29
C ASN A 151 8.18 -14.67 12.86
N SER A 152 7.35 -13.64 12.77
CA SER A 152 7.10 -12.95 11.51
C SER A 152 8.38 -12.20 11.07
N THR A 153 8.53 -12.00 9.77
CA THR A 153 9.74 -11.38 9.20
C THR A 153 9.40 -10.28 8.22
N ALA A 154 10.31 -9.33 8.08
CA ALA A 154 10.35 -8.38 6.98
C ALA A 154 11.65 -8.55 6.22
N VAL A 155 11.57 -8.61 4.89
CA VAL A 155 12.69 -8.75 3.98
C VAL A 155 12.66 -7.60 3.01
N LEU A 156 13.75 -6.85 2.94
CA LEU A 156 13.89 -5.73 2.01
C LEU A 156 14.76 -6.13 0.82
N TYR A 157 14.27 -5.82 -0.37
CA TYR A 157 15.03 -5.83 -1.61
C TYR A 157 15.08 -4.44 -2.21
N ILE A 158 16.23 -4.09 -2.78
CA ILE A 158 16.44 -2.88 -3.60
C ILE A 158 17.04 -3.34 -4.92
N ASP A 159 16.45 -2.90 -6.04
CA ASP A 159 16.91 -3.19 -7.40
C ASP A 159 17.11 -4.70 -7.65
N GLY A 160 16.14 -5.50 -7.20
CA GLY A 160 16.16 -6.96 -7.31
C GLY A 160 17.07 -7.68 -6.30
N GLN A 161 17.89 -6.96 -5.53
CA GLN A 161 18.88 -7.54 -4.62
C GLN A 161 18.41 -7.52 -3.17
N LEU A 162 18.70 -8.60 -2.43
CA LEU A 162 18.41 -8.71 -1.01
C LEU A 162 19.28 -7.74 -0.20
N VAL A 163 18.66 -6.84 0.56
CA VAL A 163 19.36 -5.93 1.49
C VAL A 163 19.49 -6.58 2.86
N SER A 164 18.38 -6.99 3.47
CA SER A 164 18.39 -7.63 4.78
C SER A 164 17.08 -8.34 5.09
N THR A 165 17.14 -9.26 6.05
CA THR A 165 16.00 -9.94 6.66
C THR A 165 15.99 -9.64 8.15
N VAL A 166 14.87 -9.16 8.66
CA VAL A 166 14.69 -8.82 10.09
C VAL A 166 13.47 -9.51 10.66
N LYS A 167 13.52 -9.85 11.94
CA LYS A 167 12.33 -10.30 12.68
C LYS A 167 11.48 -9.08 13.00
N LEU A 168 10.19 -9.15 12.68
CA LEU A 168 9.26 -8.06 12.87
C LEU A 168 7.88 -8.64 13.15
N HIS A 169 7.22 -8.23 14.22
CA HIS A 169 5.82 -8.50 14.48
C HIS A 169 5.00 -8.03 13.30
N TYR A 170 4.23 -8.96 12.77
CA TYR A 170 3.30 -8.68 11.71
C TYR A 170 2.22 -7.70 12.20
N VAL A 171 1.58 -7.02 11.26
CA VAL A 171 0.47 -6.10 11.55
C VAL A 171 -0.58 -6.82 12.40
N HIS A 172 -1.08 -6.16 13.44
CA HIS A 172 -2.10 -6.72 14.32
C HIS A 172 -3.44 -6.86 13.58
N SER A 173 -4.19 -7.92 13.85
CA SER A 173 -5.51 -8.15 13.24
C SER A 173 -6.59 -7.21 13.78
N THR A 174 -6.52 -6.83 15.06
CA THR A 174 -7.52 -6.00 15.75
C THR A 174 -6.93 -4.64 16.17
N PRO A 175 -7.65 -3.52 16.01
CA PRO A 175 -7.21 -2.21 16.51
C PRO A 175 -6.97 -2.21 18.03
N GLY A 176 -5.85 -1.67 18.50
CA GLY A 176 -5.55 -1.48 19.92
C GLY A 176 -4.86 -2.66 20.62
N GLY A 177 -4.38 -3.66 19.89
CA GLY A 177 -3.68 -4.82 20.47
C GLY A 177 -4.61 -5.84 21.16
N SER A 178 -4.02 -6.95 21.61
CA SER A 178 -4.63 -8.23 22.02
C SER A 178 -5.54 -8.20 23.28
N GLY A 179 -6.38 -7.19 23.46
CA GLY A 179 -7.23 -7.03 24.65
C GLY A 179 -8.76 -7.10 24.42
N SER A 180 -9.24 -7.05 23.18
CA SER A 180 -10.69 -7.08 22.93
C SER A 180 -11.20 -8.49 22.68
N THR A 181 -12.06 -9.00 23.56
CA THR A 181 -12.78 -10.28 23.43
C THR A 181 -13.90 -10.27 22.38
N ASN A 182 -14.12 -9.12 21.72
CA ASN A 182 -15.13 -8.99 20.67
C ASN A 182 -14.58 -9.50 19.32
N PRO A 183 -15.39 -10.20 18.51
CA PRO A 183 -14.98 -10.57 17.15
C PRO A 183 -14.53 -9.31 16.39
N PRO A 184 -13.52 -9.41 15.49
CA PRO A 184 -12.99 -8.26 14.78
C PRO A 184 -14.11 -7.54 14.04
N MET A 185 -14.56 -6.43 14.61
CA MET A 185 -15.58 -5.60 14.01
C MET A 185 -14.96 -4.95 12.77
N VAL A 186 -15.67 -5.02 11.65
CA VAL A 186 -15.31 -4.52 10.32
C VAL A 186 -14.63 -3.13 10.39
N SER A 187 -13.29 -3.08 10.31
CA SER A 187 -12.54 -1.83 10.38
C SER A 187 -12.28 -1.29 8.97
N THR A 188 -12.57 -0.01 8.74
CA THR A 188 -12.20 0.64 7.47
C THR A 188 -10.68 0.77 7.38
N VAL A 189 -10.09 0.18 6.34
CA VAL A 189 -8.66 0.29 6.04
C VAL A 189 -8.47 1.12 4.78
N TYR A 190 -7.55 2.08 4.83
CA TYR A 190 -7.18 2.95 3.72
C TYR A 190 -5.67 3.21 3.75
N ALA A 191 -5.13 3.80 2.68
CA ALA A 191 -3.70 4.11 2.65
C ALA A 191 -3.40 5.50 2.08
N TYR A 192 -2.19 5.97 2.39
CA TYR A 192 -1.56 7.10 1.73
C TYR A 192 -0.26 6.67 1.05
N ILE A 193 0.06 7.31 -0.07
CA ILE A 193 1.40 7.33 -0.66
C ILE A 193 1.84 8.80 -0.75
N GLY A 194 2.95 9.12 -0.11
CA GLY A 194 3.33 10.49 0.24
C GLY A 194 2.72 10.97 1.56
N THR A 195 2.81 12.27 1.81
CA THR A 195 2.52 12.87 3.12
C THR A 195 1.02 13.02 3.40
N PRO A 196 0.46 12.32 4.41
CA PRO A 196 -0.92 12.49 4.86
C PRO A 196 -1.22 13.95 5.26
N PRO A 197 -2.48 14.43 5.15
CA PRO A 197 -2.84 15.80 5.51
C PRO A 197 -2.47 16.20 6.94
N ALA A 198 -2.60 15.27 7.90
CA ALA A 198 -2.24 15.50 9.31
C ALA A 198 -0.73 15.75 9.54
N GLN A 199 0.11 15.41 8.57
CA GLN A 199 1.58 15.48 8.64
C GLN A 199 2.16 16.46 7.61
N ARG A 200 1.30 17.29 7.00
CA ARG A 200 1.69 18.25 5.96
C ARG A 200 2.58 19.33 6.56
N GLN A 201 3.73 19.56 5.93
CA GLN A 201 4.65 20.65 6.25
C GLN A 201 5.37 21.10 4.98
N LEU A 202 5.93 22.31 4.99
CA LEU A 202 6.74 22.82 3.89
C LEU A 202 8.06 22.02 3.82
N SER A 203 8.42 21.60 2.62
CA SER A 203 9.62 20.81 2.37
C SER A 203 10.13 21.03 0.95
N CYS A 204 11.46 20.98 0.77
CA CYS A 204 12.11 20.94 -0.55
C CYS A 204 12.15 19.53 -1.16
N LEU A 205 11.61 18.52 -0.47
CA LEU A 205 11.57 17.15 -0.97
C LEU A 205 10.84 17.07 -2.32
N VAL A 206 11.55 16.58 -3.34
CA VAL A 206 10.99 16.30 -4.67
C VAL A 206 11.27 14.84 -5.01
N TRP A 207 10.22 14.08 -5.27
CA TRP A 207 10.33 12.67 -5.65
C TRP A 207 9.16 12.26 -6.54
N ARG A 208 9.34 11.18 -7.29
CA ARG A 208 8.40 10.59 -8.22
C ARG A 208 8.07 9.17 -7.79
N LEU A 209 6.79 8.83 -7.92
CA LEU A 209 6.29 7.47 -7.74
C LEU A 209 6.16 6.81 -9.12
N GLY A 210 6.67 5.59 -9.26
CA GLY A 210 6.52 4.77 -10.45
C GLY A 210 5.41 3.73 -10.26
N PRO A 211 5.44 2.60 -10.98
CA PRO A 211 4.57 1.46 -10.72
C PRO A 211 4.63 1.02 -9.25
N SER A 212 3.47 0.86 -8.62
CA SER A 212 3.35 0.38 -7.24
C SER A 212 2.30 -0.71 -7.12
N HIS A 213 2.63 -1.79 -6.43
CA HIS A 213 1.79 -2.97 -6.24
C HIS A 213 1.74 -3.38 -4.78
N PHE A 214 0.54 -3.69 -4.30
CA PHE A 214 0.35 -4.35 -3.01
C PHE A 214 -0.25 -5.73 -3.22
N LEU A 215 0.50 -6.73 -2.80
CA LEU A 215 0.25 -8.14 -3.05
C LEU A 215 0.01 -8.85 -1.72
N GLU A 216 -1.01 -9.69 -1.66
CA GLU A 216 -1.35 -10.53 -0.50
C GLU A 216 -0.63 -11.87 -0.55
N GLU A 217 0.63 -11.81 -0.97
CA GLU A 217 1.50 -12.95 -1.20
C GLU A 217 2.93 -12.61 -0.76
N VAL A 218 3.64 -13.62 -0.27
CA VAL A 218 5.05 -13.53 0.10
C VAL A 218 5.87 -13.93 -1.13
N LEU A 219 6.40 -12.93 -1.85
CA LEU A 219 7.18 -13.20 -3.05
C LEU A 219 8.50 -13.90 -2.74
N THR A 220 8.91 -14.78 -3.65
CA THR A 220 10.25 -15.39 -3.62
C THR A 220 11.29 -14.41 -4.15
N SER A 221 12.56 -14.60 -3.78
CA SER A 221 13.68 -13.82 -4.33
C SER A 221 13.74 -13.88 -5.86
N ALA A 222 13.43 -15.04 -6.46
CA ALA A 222 13.35 -15.19 -7.91
C ALA A 222 12.24 -14.32 -8.54
N SER A 223 11.06 -14.30 -7.93
CA SER A 223 9.94 -13.45 -8.38
C SER A 223 10.30 -11.96 -8.27
N VAL A 224 10.98 -11.56 -7.20
CA VAL A 224 11.46 -10.18 -7.02
C VAL A 224 12.43 -9.78 -8.12
N GLY A 225 13.41 -10.64 -8.44
CA GLY A 225 14.33 -10.42 -9.54
C GLY A 225 13.61 -10.28 -10.89
N ILE A 226 12.64 -11.14 -11.19
CA ILE A 226 11.84 -11.02 -12.42
C ILE A 226 11.08 -9.69 -12.48
N ILE A 227 10.47 -9.24 -11.37
CA ILE A 227 9.75 -7.97 -11.32
C ILE A 227 10.68 -6.78 -11.56
N TYR A 228 11.91 -6.83 -11.04
CA TYR A 228 12.91 -5.80 -11.29
C TYR A 228 13.27 -5.71 -12.78
N GLU A 229 13.50 -6.86 -13.43
CA GLU A 229 13.84 -6.93 -14.86
C GLU A 229 12.73 -6.41 -15.78
N LEU A 230 11.46 -6.44 -15.34
CA LEU A 230 10.35 -5.83 -16.09
C LEU A 230 10.46 -4.30 -16.16
N GLY A 231 11.19 -3.69 -15.23
CA GLY A 231 11.51 -2.27 -15.23
C GLY A 231 10.37 -1.33 -14.81
N PRO A 232 10.67 -0.02 -14.69
CA PRO A 232 9.73 1.01 -14.20
C PRO A 232 8.61 1.36 -15.18
N ASN A 233 8.63 0.82 -16.40
CA ASN A 233 7.60 1.04 -17.42
C ASN A 233 6.58 -0.10 -17.52
N TYR A 234 6.76 -1.15 -16.73
CA TYR A 234 5.84 -2.29 -16.73
C TYR A 234 4.48 -1.90 -16.14
N VAL A 235 3.40 -2.22 -16.87
CA VAL A 235 2.02 -1.88 -16.52
C VAL A 235 1.10 -3.11 -16.37
N GLY A 236 1.65 -4.32 -16.45
CA GLY A 236 0.88 -5.57 -16.38
C GLY A 236 0.58 -6.01 -14.93
N SER A 237 -0.36 -6.94 -14.77
CA SER A 237 -0.76 -7.47 -13.44
C SER A 237 -0.01 -8.75 -13.04
N PHE A 238 1.15 -9.01 -13.65
CA PHE A 238 1.99 -10.21 -13.44
C PHE A 238 1.35 -11.55 -13.82
N GLN A 239 0.29 -11.54 -14.63
CA GLN A 239 -0.46 -12.74 -15.03
C GLN A 239 0.15 -13.50 -16.22
N ALA A 240 1.00 -12.84 -17.00
CA ALA A 240 1.60 -13.40 -18.20
C ALA A 240 3.01 -12.82 -18.40
N VAL A 241 3.90 -13.07 -17.45
CA VAL A 241 5.29 -12.59 -17.53
C VAL A 241 6.11 -13.54 -18.39
N CYS A 242 6.79 -13.01 -19.39
CA CYS A 242 7.72 -13.76 -20.23
C CYS A 242 8.99 -14.11 -19.44
N THR A 243 9.28 -15.39 -19.29
CA THR A 243 10.51 -15.88 -18.67
C THR A 243 11.28 -16.80 -19.62
N PRO A 244 12.63 -16.80 -19.61
CA PRO A 244 13.41 -17.74 -20.42
C PRO A 244 13.11 -19.18 -20.00
N CYS A 245 12.75 -20.05 -20.95
CA CYS A 245 12.52 -21.46 -20.66
C CYS A 245 13.85 -22.17 -20.35
N LYS A 246 13.85 -23.02 -19.31
CA LYS A 246 15.02 -23.83 -18.90
C LYS A 246 15.11 -25.19 -19.61
N ASP A 247 14.42 -25.38 -20.73
CA ASP A 247 14.45 -26.65 -21.46
C ASP A 247 15.72 -26.76 -22.31
N SER A 248 16.63 -27.62 -21.85
CA SER A 248 17.98 -27.85 -22.36
C SER A 248 18.08 -28.55 -23.73
N LYS A 249 17.03 -28.50 -24.57
CA LYS A 249 16.99 -29.24 -25.85
C LYS A 249 16.50 -28.46 -27.08
N SER A 250 16.23 -27.16 -27.00
CA SER A 250 15.91 -26.35 -28.18
C SER A 250 16.88 -25.18 -28.33
N GLU A 251 17.64 -25.15 -29.43
CA GLU A 251 18.61 -24.10 -29.80
C GLU A 251 17.98 -22.72 -30.13
N ILE A 252 16.73 -22.48 -29.74
CA ILE A 252 16.08 -21.17 -29.80
C ILE A 252 15.38 -21.01 -28.46
N GLY A 253 15.77 -20.01 -27.67
CA GLY A 253 15.23 -19.76 -26.35
C GLY A 253 13.71 -19.54 -26.40
N SER A 254 12.94 -20.57 -26.07
CA SER A 254 11.49 -20.46 -25.98
C SER A 254 11.14 -19.60 -24.76
N LEU A 255 10.23 -18.66 -24.94
CA LEU A 255 9.69 -17.86 -23.85
C LEU A 255 8.47 -18.58 -23.28
N SER A 256 8.44 -18.77 -21.95
CA SER A 256 7.26 -19.27 -21.25
C SER A 256 6.53 -18.11 -20.58
N LEU A 257 5.21 -18.06 -20.75
CA LEU A 257 4.34 -17.11 -20.03
C LEU A 257 3.96 -17.72 -18.68
N VAL A 258 4.33 -17.03 -17.60
CA VAL A 258 4.07 -17.49 -16.24
C VAL A 258 3.25 -16.44 -15.50
N SER A 259 2.22 -16.88 -14.78
CA SER A 259 1.57 -16.05 -13.76
C SER A 259 2.44 -16.09 -12.51
N LEU A 260 3.04 -14.94 -12.16
CA LEU A 260 3.91 -14.83 -10.99
C LEU A 260 3.12 -14.70 -9.69
N VAL A 261 1.91 -14.17 -9.77
CA VAL A 261 1.05 -13.83 -8.63
C VAL A 261 -0.39 -14.16 -9.00
N PRO A 262 -1.13 -14.96 -8.21
CA PRO A 262 -2.54 -15.22 -8.49
C PRO A 262 -3.37 -13.93 -8.50
N GLU A 263 -4.35 -13.85 -9.39
CA GLU A 263 -5.19 -12.66 -9.60
C GLU A 263 -5.81 -12.12 -8.30
N GLU A 264 -6.33 -13.02 -7.46
CA GLU A 264 -7.00 -12.69 -6.21
C GLU A 264 -6.05 -12.08 -5.17
N LYS A 265 -4.75 -12.34 -5.29
CA LYS A 265 -3.68 -11.84 -4.41
C LYS A 265 -3.19 -10.45 -4.80
N VAL A 266 -3.51 -9.95 -5.99
CA VAL A 266 -3.18 -8.57 -6.36
C VAL A 266 -4.26 -7.63 -5.79
N SER A 267 -3.95 -6.91 -4.69
CA SER A 267 -4.90 -5.99 -4.07
C SER A 267 -5.00 -4.67 -4.85
N PHE A 268 -3.85 -4.07 -5.17
CA PHE A 268 -3.80 -2.95 -6.10
C PHE A 268 -2.54 -2.93 -6.97
N GLY A 269 -2.69 -2.35 -8.16
CA GLY A 269 -1.61 -1.86 -9.00
C GLY A 269 -1.89 -0.41 -9.40
N LEU A 270 -0.92 0.48 -9.20
CA LEU A 270 -1.02 1.90 -9.54
C LEU A 270 0.01 2.27 -10.60
N TYR A 271 -0.46 2.95 -11.65
CA TYR A 271 0.37 3.45 -12.74
C TYR A 271 0.01 4.89 -13.07
N ALA A 272 1.02 5.70 -13.39
CA ALA A 272 0.83 7.11 -13.74
C ALA A 272 -0.05 7.32 -14.99
N LEU A 273 -0.06 6.34 -15.91
CA LEU A 273 -0.84 6.39 -17.15
C LEU A 273 -2.34 6.13 -16.94
N SER A 274 -2.72 5.47 -15.85
CA SER A 274 -4.10 5.08 -15.57
C SER A 274 -4.83 6.15 -14.74
N VAL A 275 -4.84 7.40 -15.19
CA VAL A 275 -5.44 8.53 -14.46
C VAL A 275 -6.65 9.13 -15.17
N SER A 276 -7.69 9.47 -14.42
CA SER A 276 -8.82 10.27 -14.90
C SER A 276 -9.08 11.49 -14.01
N SER A 277 -9.73 12.50 -14.57
CA SER A 277 -10.23 13.67 -13.83
C SER A 277 -11.74 13.55 -13.67
N LEU A 278 -12.21 13.39 -12.43
CA LEU A 278 -13.62 13.18 -12.10
C LEU A 278 -14.06 14.17 -11.01
N THR A 279 -15.36 14.44 -10.88
CA THR A 279 -15.90 15.15 -9.72
C THR A 279 -16.27 14.18 -8.61
N ILE A 280 -16.46 14.65 -7.37
CA ILE A 280 -16.94 13.78 -6.27
C ILE A 280 -18.31 13.16 -6.62
N ALA A 281 -19.22 13.94 -7.19
CA ALA A 281 -20.51 13.44 -7.65
C ALA A 281 -20.37 12.36 -8.74
N ARG A 282 -19.40 12.49 -9.65
CA ARG A 282 -19.13 11.47 -10.67
C ARG A 282 -18.52 10.20 -10.07
N ILE A 283 -17.56 10.33 -9.14
CA ILE A 283 -16.99 9.20 -8.40
C ILE A 283 -18.10 8.44 -7.66
N ARG A 284 -19.01 9.16 -6.99
CA ARG A 284 -20.18 8.57 -6.32
C ARG A 284 -21.05 7.73 -7.27
N LYS A 285 -21.30 8.26 -8.47
CA LYS A 285 -22.16 7.64 -9.47
C LYS A 285 -21.50 6.43 -10.14
N VAL A 286 -20.20 6.50 -10.41
CA VAL A 286 -19.45 5.45 -11.14
C VAL A 286 -18.99 4.34 -10.21
N TYR A 287 -18.59 4.67 -8.98
CA TYR A 287 -18.07 3.71 -8.01
C TYR A 287 -19.07 3.48 -6.89
N ASN A 288 -19.01 4.29 -5.84
CA ASN A 288 -19.90 4.15 -4.69
C ASN A 288 -19.91 5.41 -3.81
N LYS A 289 -20.90 5.49 -2.92
CA LYS A 289 -21.10 6.61 -2.01
C LYS A 289 -20.02 6.72 -0.94
N LEU A 290 -19.54 5.60 -0.39
CA LEU A 290 -18.59 5.61 0.73
C LEU A 290 -17.23 6.17 0.33
N ASP A 291 -16.66 5.69 -0.78
CA ASP A 291 -15.37 6.15 -1.28
C ASP A 291 -15.44 7.61 -1.73
N SER A 292 -16.52 8.02 -2.39
CA SER A 292 -16.72 9.42 -2.76
C SER A 292 -16.73 10.35 -1.54
N LYS A 293 -17.36 9.92 -0.43
CA LYS A 293 -17.39 10.68 0.82
C LYS A 293 -16.03 10.69 1.51
N ALA A 294 -15.30 9.57 1.49
CA ALA A 294 -13.95 9.47 2.04
C ALA A 294 -12.98 10.40 1.32
N ILE A 295 -13.00 10.40 -0.02
CA ILE A 295 -12.19 11.31 -0.85
C ILE A 295 -12.56 12.77 -0.59
N ALA A 296 -13.85 13.10 -0.56
CA ALA A 296 -14.31 14.47 -0.28
C ALA A 296 -13.83 14.98 1.09
N LYS A 297 -13.83 14.11 2.11
CA LYS A 297 -13.31 14.44 3.45
C LYS A 297 -11.81 14.78 3.41
N GLN A 298 -11.01 14.06 2.63
CA GLN A 298 -9.56 14.34 2.51
C GLN A 298 -9.26 15.63 1.75
N LEU A 299 -10.15 16.04 0.85
CA LEU A 299 -10.05 17.28 0.09
C LEU A 299 -10.72 18.48 0.78
N SER A 300 -11.36 18.28 1.93
CA SER A 300 -12.14 19.31 2.64
C SER A 300 -13.23 19.96 1.77
N ILE A 301 -13.89 19.17 0.92
CA ILE A 301 -14.98 19.61 0.04
C ILE A 301 -16.30 18.88 0.34
N SER A 302 -17.41 19.41 -0.16
CA SER A 302 -18.72 18.78 -0.02
C SER A 302 -18.73 17.38 -0.66
N SER A 303 -19.39 16.43 -0.01
CA SER A 303 -19.60 15.11 -0.63
C SER A 303 -20.50 15.17 -1.87
N HIS A 304 -21.23 16.27 -2.08
CA HIS A 304 -22.08 16.53 -3.25
C HIS A 304 -21.39 17.42 -4.30
N GLU A 305 -20.12 17.73 -4.11
CA GLU A 305 -19.34 18.59 -5.01
C GLU A 305 -19.31 18.03 -6.45
N ASN A 306 -19.56 18.90 -7.43
CA ASN A 306 -19.66 18.52 -8.84
C ASN A 306 -18.93 19.49 -9.82
N ALA A 307 -18.10 20.40 -9.32
CA ALA A 307 -17.27 21.26 -10.15
C ALA A 307 -15.78 20.94 -10.02
N THR A 308 -15.30 20.72 -8.78
CA THR A 308 -13.87 20.51 -8.52
C THR A 308 -13.35 19.21 -9.17
N PRO A 309 -12.34 19.29 -10.07
CA PRO A 309 -11.74 18.11 -10.66
C PRO A 309 -10.83 17.40 -9.65
N VAL A 310 -11.09 16.12 -9.44
CA VAL A 310 -10.31 15.18 -8.65
C VAL A 310 -9.59 14.23 -9.59
N LYS A 311 -8.25 14.22 -9.54
CA LYS A 311 -7.46 13.23 -10.25
C LYS A 311 -7.51 11.89 -9.52
N LEU A 312 -7.97 10.84 -10.18
CA LEU A 312 -8.05 9.47 -9.67
C LEU A 312 -7.14 8.57 -10.51
N LEU A 313 -6.12 7.99 -9.89
CA LEU A 313 -5.34 6.91 -10.46
C LEU A 313 -6.13 5.62 -10.25
N HIS A 314 -6.54 4.96 -11.31
CA HIS A 314 -7.34 3.74 -11.24
C HIS A 314 -6.51 2.56 -10.77
N ASN A 315 -7.11 1.72 -9.92
CA ASN A 315 -6.52 0.43 -9.58
C ASN A 315 -6.55 -0.50 -10.80
N SER A 316 -5.38 -0.82 -11.35
CA SER A 316 -5.26 -1.71 -12.51
C SER A 316 -5.75 -3.13 -12.24
N ALA A 317 -5.76 -3.56 -10.98
CA ALA A 317 -6.22 -4.88 -10.56
C ALA A 317 -7.75 -4.99 -10.46
N GLY A 318 -8.51 -3.91 -10.71
CA GLY A 318 -9.96 -3.88 -10.53
C GLY A 318 -10.75 -4.85 -11.41
N HIS A 319 -10.16 -5.34 -12.51
CA HIS A 319 -10.78 -6.31 -13.42
C HIS A 319 -10.39 -7.77 -13.13
N LEU A 320 -9.45 -8.00 -12.21
CA LEU A 320 -8.95 -9.34 -11.89
C LEU A 320 -9.95 -10.10 -11.02
N ASN A 321 -9.97 -11.42 -11.15
CA ASN A 321 -10.79 -12.30 -10.32
C ASN A 321 -10.38 -12.21 -8.84
N GLY A 322 -11.32 -12.50 -7.94
CA GLY A 322 -11.09 -12.48 -6.49
C GLY A 322 -11.83 -11.37 -5.75
N PRO A 323 -11.46 -11.11 -4.48
CA PRO A 323 -12.24 -10.24 -3.61
C PRO A 323 -12.13 -8.77 -4.01
N ALA A 324 -13.09 -7.96 -3.55
CA ALA A 324 -13.17 -6.54 -3.86
C ALA A 324 -11.88 -5.79 -3.49
N ARG A 325 -11.62 -4.70 -4.22
CA ARG A 325 -10.38 -3.93 -4.15
C ARG A 325 -10.68 -2.44 -3.99
N THR A 326 -9.66 -1.66 -3.64
CA THR A 326 -9.75 -0.21 -3.74
C THR A 326 -10.08 0.22 -5.18
N ILE A 327 -10.84 1.31 -5.34
CA ILE A 327 -11.12 1.90 -6.64
C ILE A 327 -9.87 2.52 -7.30
N GLY A 328 -8.82 2.75 -6.51
CA GLY A 328 -7.61 3.43 -6.92
C GLY A 328 -7.15 4.46 -5.89
N ALA A 329 -6.37 5.44 -6.34
CA ALA A 329 -5.80 6.47 -5.48
C ALA A 329 -6.20 7.87 -5.95
N ALA A 330 -6.88 8.63 -5.10
CA ALA A 330 -7.19 10.03 -5.35
C ALA A 330 -5.97 10.89 -5.01
N LEU A 331 -5.60 11.79 -5.92
CA LEU A 331 -4.63 12.83 -5.60
C LEU A 331 -5.25 13.80 -4.59
N ILE A 332 -4.52 14.13 -3.54
CA ILE A 332 -4.89 15.08 -2.49
C ILE A 332 -3.74 16.05 -2.20
N GLY A 333 -4.09 17.27 -1.75
CA GLY A 333 -3.12 18.31 -1.37
C GLY A 333 -2.68 19.24 -2.51
N TYR A 334 -3.50 19.42 -3.57
CA TYR A 334 -3.35 20.52 -4.55
C TYR A 334 -4.19 21.76 -4.20
N LEU A 335 -4.90 21.72 -3.08
CA LEU A 335 -5.62 22.83 -2.48
C LEU A 335 -4.88 23.33 -1.23
#